data_AF-A0A973JUF6-F1
#
_entry.id   AF-A0A973JUF6-F1
#
_cell.length_a   1.000
_cell.length_b   1.000
_cell.length_c   1.000
_cell.angle_alpha   90.00
_cell.angle_beta   90.00
_cell.angle_gamma   90.00
#
_symmetry.space_group_name_H-M   'P 1'
#
loop_
_entity.id
_entity.type
_entity.pdbx_description
1 polymer ?
#
loop_
_entity_poly.entity_id
_entity_poly.type
_entity_poly.pdbx_seq_one_letter_code
_entity_poly.pdbx_strand_id
1 'polypeptide(L)'
;MGLDATVPFFNEDKIGFVQTPQAFYNPDLFQYHLYSEQRIPDEQDYFYRDVQLSRNRSNTVIFGGSNTLISRAALDEVDGFRIGVITEDFATGILIQSKGYICYAIDKVCAIGLAPNDIKSLFKQRERWARGCIQTIRNVNLFGLKGLSFGQKMSYLSSIWYWYEPLKRLIYIAAPILFSVFGIMVVRTTLLEVLLFWLPMYWFSNQTLKMLSKGIRTTKWTSIYNTILFPYLFIPVIVETLGIRKKKFAVTSKTRNSNTSFSLIWTLPHAFLLVLTIIGAYNMINRIFLENTLTYLVVLYWLLVNMYNLLMSIFFMLGRRPLRNSERFIAIHDINLKQDNLDLRVKTVDISEGGFSVSIDYPYYFEPKRDIEVQFILEDKTIHMIAEIVNVRNEDKSWRYAFKFKEVPVEVNDIYLQFLYNREPSLPTRLPDSISTFDDLRINLLKRVDRFYGQNRKLPRIHVNQTFNTKDNGQAHVHDFNYDYFMVHGFTNDLVTIDLSEKLKLEGKKFKNTGKGTLYQIVNGDELRNNPYFNAIIQTWVIREKGLKVKSKSRKRGGFDGEFNEMETI
;
A
#
# COMPACT_ATOMS: atom_id res chain seq x y z
N MET A 1 7.25 21.66 13.64
CA MET A 1 8.04 20.81 12.72
C MET A 1 8.21 21.43 11.33
N GLY A 2 7.12 21.68 10.57
CA GLY A 2 7.23 22.17 9.19
C GLY A 2 7.81 23.59 9.07
N LEU A 3 7.34 24.53 9.89
CA LEU A 3 7.87 25.90 9.92
C LEU A 3 9.32 25.92 10.41
N ASP A 4 9.64 25.22 11.50
CA ASP A 4 11.01 25.12 12.03
C ASP A 4 12.01 24.58 11.00
N ALA A 5 11.55 23.74 10.07
CA ALA A 5 12.38 23.19 9.00
C ALA A 5 12.55 24.11 7.78
N THR A 6 11.65 25.07 7.56
CA THR A 6 11.57 25.83 6.31
C THR A 6 11.82 27.32 6.49
N VAL A 7 11.35 27.91 7.59
CA VAL A 7 11.54 29.33 7.91
C VAL A 7 13.02 29.74 7.95
N PRO A 8 13.96 28.95 8.52
CA PRO A 8 15.37 29.35 8.59
C PRO A 8 16.01 29.69 7.24
N PHE A 9 15.55 29.08 6.14
CA PHE A 9 16.05 29.38 4.78
C PHE A 9 15.72 30.80 4.33
N PHE A 10 14.63 31.40 4.82
CA PHE A 10 14.22 32.76 4.43
C PHE A 10 15.03 33.86 5.14
N ASN A 11 15.99 33.49 6.00
CA ASN A 11 16.99 34.41 6.54
C ASN A 11 18.20 34.59 5.59
N GLU A 12 18.30 33.78 4.54
CA GLU A 12 19.38 33.81 3.56
C GLU A 12 19.07 34.81 2.42
N ASP A 13 19.69 34.62 1.24
CA ASP A 13 19.52 35.40 0.02
C ASP A 13 18.04 35.60 -0.41
N LYS A 14 17.82 36.20 -1.59
CA LYS A 14 16.50 36.40 -2.22
C LYS A 14 15.79 35.03 -2.47
N ILE A 15 15.22 34.41 -1.44
CA ILE A 15 14.55 33.10 -1.49
C ILE A 15 13.12 33.24 -2.00
N GLY A 16 12.78 32.44 -3.01
CA GLY A 16 11.45 32.36 -3.61
C GLY A 16 10.54 31.41 -2.84
N PHE A 17 10.95 30.14 -2.73
CA PHE A 17 10.20 29.15 -1.97
C PHE A 17 11.08 27.98 -1.49
N VAL A 18 10.58 27.26 -0.48
CA VAL A 18 11.16 26.02 0.02
C VAL A 18 10.12 24.91 -0.12
N GLN A 19 10.41 23.95 -1.00
CA GLN A 19 9.61 22.76 -1.26
C GLN A 19 10.04 21.62 -0.34
N THR A 20 9.08 21.03 0.36
CA THR A 20 9.29 19.80 1.14
C THR A 20 8.66 18.60 0.41
N PRO A 21 9.08 17.35 0.68
CA PRO A 21 8.59 16.20 -0.04
C PRO A 21 7.07 16.00 0.16
N GLN A 22 6.39 15.52 -0.88
CA GLN A 22 5.04 14.97 -0.72
C GLN A 22 5.17 13.49 -0.34
N ALA A 23 4.92 13.20 0.93
CA ALA A 23 4.83 11.83 1.44
C ALA A 23 3.35 11.44 1.62
N PHE A 24 3.06 10.14 1.66
CA PHE A 24 1.69 9.64 1.77
C PHE A 24 1.52 8.62 2.91
N TYR A 25 0.35 8.65 3.55
CA TYR A 25 -0.01 7.73 4.64
C TYR A 25 -0.45 6.37 4.14
N ASN A 26 -1.21 6.33 3.05
CA ASN A 26 -1.62 5.10 2.38
C ASN A 26 -0.57 4.66 1.37
N PRO A 27 -0.43 3.35 1.15
CA PRO A 27 0.30 2.87 -0.03
C PRO A 27 -0.36 3.43 -1.29
N ASP A 28 0.45 3.80 -2.27
CA ASP A 28 -0.04 4.12 -3.60
C ASP A 28 -0.66 2.89 -4.27
N LEU A 29 -1.35 3.07 -5.39
CA LEU A 29 -1.97 1.94 -6.08
C LEU A 29 -0.94 0.94 -6.63
N PHE A 30 0.29 1.37 -6.92
CA PHE A 30 1.32 0.46 -7.42
C PHE A 30 1.75 -0.51 -6.33
N GLN A 31 2.02 0.01 -5.13
CA GLN A 31 2.26 -0.74 -3.91
C GLN A 31 1.07 -1.63 -3.58
N TYR A 32 -0.15 -1.08 -3.53
CA TYR A 32 -1.33 -1.77 -3.03
C TYR A 32 -1.86 -2.85 -3.98
N HIS A 33 -1.98 -2.55 -5.28
CA HIS A 33 -2.49 -3.52 -6.27
C HIS A 33 -1.47 -4.59 -6.62
N LEU A 34 -0.17 -4.33 -6.46
CA LEU A 34 0.88 -5.32 -6.75
C LEU A 34 1.40 -6.04 -5.50
N TYR A 35 0.70 -5.95 -4.37
CA TYR A 35 1.08 -6.57 -3.09
C TYR A 35 2.55 -6.28 -2.70
N SER A 36 2.94 -5.02 -2.88
CA SER A 36 4.32 -4.54 -2.77
C SER A 36 4.49 -3.45 -1.71
N GLU A 37 3.51 -3.25 -0.84
CA GLU A 37 3.49 -2.18 0.19
C GLU A 37 4.71 -2.21 1.11
N GLN A 38 5.30 -3.39 1.34
CA GLN A 38 6.47 -3.58 2.19
C GLN A 38 7.76 -3.80 1.41
N ARG A 39 7.73 -3.67 0.08
CA ARG A 39 8.84 -4.05 -0.81
C ARG A 39 9.33 -2.91 -1.69
N ILE A 40 8.49 -1.90 -1.94
CA ILE A 40 8.84 -0.79 -2.82
C ILE A 40 8.48 0.55 -2.20
N PRO A 41 9.24 1.61 -2.50
CA PRO A 41 8.85 2.98 -2.17
C PRO A 41 7.65 3.46 -2.96
N ASP A 42 7.03 4.55 -2.49
CA ASP A 42 6.02 5.29 -3.25
C ASP A 42 6.63 5.72 -4.59
N GLU A 43 5.85 5.67 -5.66
CA GLU A 43 6.33 6.06 -6.99
C GLU A 43 6.92 7.48 -7.01
N GLN A 44 6.33 8.41 -6.26
CA GLN A 44 6.70 9.82 -6.23
C GLN A 44 7.93 10.12 -5.37
N ASP A 45 8.33 9.22 -4.47
CA ASP A 45 9.52 9.40 -3.64
C ASP A 45 10.77 9.65 -4.49
N TYR A 46 10.89 8.99 -5.65
CA TYR A 46 12.01 9.23 -6.56
C TYR A 46 12.08 10.69 -7.04
N PHE A 47 10.94 11.30 -7.31
CA PHE A 47 10.90 12.69 -7.73
C PHE A 47 11.25 13.64 -6.57
N TYR A 48 10.59 13.50 -5.42
CA TYR A 48 10.74 14.44 -4.30
C TYR A 48 12.04 14.27 -3.50
N ARG A 49 12.52 13.03 -3.32
CA ARG A 49 13.68 12.73 -2.47
C ARG A 49 15.01 12.63 -3.22
N ASP A 50 14.99 12.67 -4.56
CA ASP A 50 16.22 12.57 -5.35
C ASP A 50 16.27 13.62 -6.47
N VAL A 51 15.30 13.60 -7.39
CA VAL A 51 15.28 14.52 -8.54
C VAL A 51 15.15 15.98 -8.09
N GLN A 52 14.26 16.29 -7.16
CA GLN A 52 14.04 17.65 -6.65
C GLN A 52 15.24 18.17 -5.85
N LEU A 53 15.85 17.34 -5.01
CA LEU A 53 17.07 17.72 -4.29
C LEU A 53 18.21 18.01 -5.26
N SER A 54 18.35 17.21 -6.31
CA SER A 54 19.36 17.42 -7.35
C SER A 54 19.15 18.75 -8.10
N ARG A 55 17.91 19.24 -8.21
CA ARG A 55 17.56 20.52 -8.83
C ARG A 55 17.96 21.74 -8.02
N ASN A 56 18.28 21.59 -6.73
CA ASN A 56 18.87 22.67 -5.92
C ASN A 56 20.14 23.22 -6.59
N ARG A 57 20.97 22.33 -7.14
CA ARG A 57 22.25 22.71 -7.78
C ARG A 57 22.07 23.62 -8.98
N SER A 58 20.96 23.49 -9.71
CA SER A 58 20.67 24.29 -10.90
C SER A 58 19.68 25.43 -10.63
N ASN A 59 19.20 25.61 -9.39
CA ASN A 59 18.07 26.48 -9.06
C ASN A 59 16.90 26.28 -10.03
N THR A 60 16.45 25.03 -10.15
CA THR A 60 15.30 24.62 -10.99
C THR A 60 14.31 23.77 -10.22
N VAL A 61 14.25 23.96 -8.90
CA VAL A 61 13.30 23.25 -8.05
C VAL A 61 11.89 23.51 -8.56
N ILE A 62 11.08 22.45 -8.63
CA ILE A 62 9.70 22.54 -9.08
C ILE A 62 8.82 22.85 -7.88
N PHE A 63 8.00 23.89 -7.96
CA PHE A 63 6.92 24.10 -7.02
C PHE A 63 5.79 23.10 -7.35
N GLY A 64 5.55 22.15 -6.45
CA GLY A 64 4.63 21.03 -6.61
C GLY A 64 3.22 21.27 -6.04
N GLY A 65 2.85 22.53 -5.79
CA GLY A 65 1.49 22.96 -5.43
C GLY A 65 1.08 22.76 -3.96
N SER A 66 1.80 21.91 -3.22
CA SER A 66 1.59 21.70 -1.78
C SER A 66 2.94 21.54 -1.07
N ASN A 67 2.91 21.51 0.27
CA ASN A 67 4.07 21.23 1.11
C ASN A 67 5.22 22.21 0.86
N THR A 68 4.88 23.48 0.61
CA THR A 68 5.81 24.54 0.21
C THR A 68 5.57 25.79 1.05
N LEU A 69 6.65 26.38 1.56
CA LEU A 69 6.62 27.74 2.10
C LEU A 69 7.10 28.70 1.00
N ILE A 70 6.35 29.77 0.75
CA ILE A 70 6.60 30.71 -0.36
C ILE A 70 6.79 32.12 0.20
N SER A 71 7.81 32.84 -0.30
CA SER A 71 8.01 34.25 -0.01
C SER A 71 6.89 35.08 -0.63
N ARG A 72 6.22 35.89 0.21
CA ARG A 72 5.17 36.80 -0.27
C ARG A 72 5.71 37.81 -1.28
N ALA A 73 6.89 38.38 -1.02
CA ALA A 73 7.54 39.32 -1.93
C ALA A 73 7.85 38.69 -3.30
N ALA A 74 8.30 37.42 -3.31
CA ALA A 74 8.54 36.70 -4.56
C ALA A 74 7.26 36.49 -5.37
N LEU A 75 6.16 36.19 -4.69
CA LEU A 75 4.86 35.99 -5.29
C LEU A 75 4.29 37.30 -5.85
N ASP A 76 4.44 38.41 -5.12
CA ASP A 76 4.00 39.73 -5.58
C ASP A 76 4.80 40.22 -6.81
N GLU A 77 6.11 39.92 -6.89
CA GLU A 77 6.96 40.29 -8.04
C GLU A 77 6.60 39.55 -9.36
N VAL A 78 5.85 38.45 -9.25
CA VAL A 78 5.35 37.67 -10.39
C VAL A 78 3.84 37.81 -10.61
N ASP A 79 3.22 38.84 -10.00
CA ASP A 79 1.79 39.15 -10.09
C ASP A 79 0.88 38.04 -9.53
N GLY A 80 1.34 37.33 -8.50
CA GLY A 80 0.59 36.26 -7.84
C GLY A 80 0.73 34.90 -8.50
N PHE A 81 -0.23 34.01 -8.22
CA PHE A 81 -0.26 32.68 -8.85
C PHE A 81 -0.65 32.77 -10.33
N ARG A 82 0.05 32.00 -11.17
CA ARG A 82 -0.15 32.03 -12.61
C ARG A 82 -1.51 31.43 -13.02
N ILE A 83 -2.41 32.25 -13.54
CA ILE A 83 -3.70 31.81 -14.06
C ILE A 83 -3.65 31.32 -15.52
N GLY A 84 -4.65 30.52 -15.93
CA GLY A 84 -4.85 30.11 -17.33
C GLY A 84 -4.05 28.87 -17.78
N VAL A 85 -3.38 28.20 -16.84
CA VAL A 85 -2.69 26.92 -17.03
C VAL A 85 -3.24 25.87 -16.06
N ILE A 86 -3.13 24.59 -16.43
CA ILE A 86 -3.62 23.47 -15.58
C ILE A 86 -2.74 23.24 -14.35
N THR A 87 -1.43 23.54 -14.46
CA THR A 87 -0.44 23.42 -13.38
C THR A 87 0.10 24.81 -13.07
N GLU A 88 -0.71 25.59 -12.34
CA GLU A 88 -0.38 26.95 -11.91
C GLU A 88 0.86 27.00 -11.03
N ASP A 89 1.03 25.97 -10.21
CA ASP A 89 2.16 25.75 -9.31
C ASP A 89 3.48 25.72 -10.09
N PHE A 90 3.59 24.83 -11.07
CA PHE A 90 4.78 24.68 -11.90
C PHE A 90 5.11 25.97 -12.66
N ALA A 91 4.08 26.64 -13.21
CA ALA A 91 4.26 27.89 -13.92
C ALA A 91 4.74 29.03 -13.00
N THR A 92 4.14 29.15 -11.82
CA THR A 92 4.49 30.17 -10.82
C THR A 92 5.93 29.97 -10.34
N GLY A 93 6.35 28.72 -10.10
CA GLY A 93 7.72 28.41 -9.69
C GLY A 93 8.77 28.82 -10.74
N ILE A 94 8.50 28.57 -12.03
CA ILE A 94 9.36 29.01 -13.14
C ILE A 94 9.48 30.54 -13.16
N LEU A 95 8.36 31.25 -13.01
CA LEU A 95 8.33 32.71 -13.03
C LEU A 95 9.12 33.30 -11.85
N ILE A 96 8.94 32.76 -10.64
CA ILE A 96 9.70 33.18 -9.45
C ILE A 96 11.21 33.05 -9.71
N GLN A 97 11.67 31.90 -10.20
CA GLN A 97 13.09 31.70 -10.49
C GLN A 97 13.59 32.61 -11.63
N SER A 98 12.74 32.93 -12.60
CA SER A 98 13.10 33.87 -13.69
C SER A 98 13.30 35.31 -13.20
N LYS A 99 12.78 35.67 -12.02
CA LYS A 99 13.04 36.94 -11.33
C LYS A 99 14.32 36.92 -10.46
N GLY A 100 15.11 35.85 -10.58
CA GLY A 100 16.38 35.69 -9.86
C GLY A 100 16.24 35.18 -8.43
N TYR A 101 15.05 34.72 -8.01
CA TYR A 101 14.89 34.10 -6.70
C TYR A 101 15.54 32.72 -6.65
N ILE A 102 16.12 32.38 -5.50
CA ILE A 102 16.66 31.05 -5.21
C ILE A 102 15.55 30.21 -4.58
N CYS A 103 15.36 28.98 -5.07
CA CYS A 103 14.34 28.07 -4.55
C CYS A 103 14.98 26.75 -4.15
N TYR A 104 14.59 26.23 -2.99
CA TYR A 104 15.17 25.01 -2.42
C TYR A 104 14.14 23.89 -2.31
N ALA A 105 14.61 22.66 -2.50
CA ALA A 105 13.96 21.44 -2.07
C ALA A 105 14.74 20.86 -0.88
N ILE A 106 14.04 20.45 0.17
CA ILE A 106 14.62 19.75 1.32
C ILE A 106 14.10 18.32 1.40
N ASP A 107 14.85 17.42 2.05
CA ASP A 107 14.51 15.99 2.18
C ASP A 107 13.60 15.70 3.39
N LYS A 108 13.46 16.67 4.30
CA LYS A 108 12.63 16.55 5.50
C LYS A 108 11.14 16.59 5.17
N VAL A 109 10.45 15.48 5.45
CA VAL A 109 9.00 15.37 5.33
C VAL A 109 8.34 16.25 6.40
N CYS A 110 7.58 17.25 5.96
CA CYS A 110 6.93 18.23 6.85
C CYS A 110 5.40 18.12 6.87
N ALA A 111 4.83 17.45 5.87
CA ALA A 111 3.41 17.16 5.77
C ALA A 111 3.23 15.87 4.94
N ILE A 112 2.21 15.11 5.28
CA ILE A 112 1.94 13.82 4.66
C ILE A 112 0.46 13.84 4.21
N GLY A 113 0.22 13.37 3.00
CA GLY A 113 -1.10 13.39 2.36
C GLY A 113 -1.69 12.01 2.16
N LEU A 114 -2.72 11.95 1.32
CA LEU A 114 -3.34 10.73 0.84
C LEU A 114 -3.05 10.55 -0.66
N ALA A 115 -2.50 9.41 -1.03
CA ALA A 115 -2.31 9.01 -2.42
C ALA A 115 -3.66 8.57 -3.02
N PRO A 116 -3.85 8.67 -4.35
CA PRO A 116 -5.07 8.20 -5.00
C PRO A 116 -5.36 6.74 -4.65
N ASN A 117 -6.63 6.47 -4.38
CA ASN A 117 -7.15 5.21 -3.87
C ASN A 117 -8.00 4.45 -4.90
N ASP A 118 -8.17 5.00 -6.11
CA ASP A 118 -8.77 4.32 -7.25
C ASP A 118 -8.04 4.64 -8.57
N ILE A 119 -8.10 3.69 -9.51
CA ILE A 119 -7.37 3.75 -10.79
C ILE A 119 -7.77 4.98 -11.63
N LYS A 120 -9.06 5.34 -11.63
CA LYS A 120 -9.58 6.45 -12.44
C LYS A 120 -9.04 7.79 -11.92
N SER A 121 -8.98 7.96 -10.59
CA SER A 121 -8.39 9.12 -9.95
C SER A 121 -6.89 9.22 -10.20
N LEU A 122 -6.15 8.10 -10.12
CA LEU A 122 -4.72 8.06 -10.46
C LEU A 122 -4.49 8.52 -11.91
N PHE A 123 -5.19 7.94 -12.88
CA PHE A 123 -4.98 8.29 -14.29
C PHE A 123 -5.36 9.72 -14.61
N LYS A 124 -6.48 10.22 -14.05
CA LYS A 124 -6.84 11.64 -14.18
C LYS A 124 -5.76 12.56 -13.60
N GLN A 125 -5.16 12.17 -12.47
CA GLN A 125 -4.09 12.94 -11.86
C GLN A 125 -2.86 13.00 -12.76
N ARG A 126 -2.41 11.85 -13.29
CA ARG A 126 -1.25 11.80 -14.19
C ARG A 126 -1.51 12.47 -15.54
N GLU A 127 -2.72 12.35 -16.09
CA GLU A 127 -3.14 13.08 -17.30
C GLU A 127 -3.04 14.59 -17.07
N ARG A 128 -3.52 15.08 -15.91
CA ARG A 128 -3.47 16.50 -15.56
C ARG A 128 -2.04 17.02 -15.51
N TRP A 129 -1.15 16.29 -14.83
CA TRP A 129 0.26 16.67 -14.72
C TRP A 129 0.96 16.67 -16.08
N ALA A 130 0.73 15.65 -16.90
CA ALA A 130 1.30 15.55 -18.24
C ALA A 130 0.88 16.73 -19.13
N ARG A 131 -0.42 16.99 -19.22
CA ARG A 131 -0.95 18.08 -20.04
C ARG A 131 -0.52 19.44 -19.48
N GLY A 132 -0.57 19.61 -18.16
CA GLY A 132 -0.19 20.86 -17.50
C GLY A 132 1.28 21.22 -17.70
N CYS A 133 2.21 20.26 -17.61
CA CYS A 133 3.63 20.53 -17.84
C CYS A 133 3.90 20.99 -19.29
N ILE A 134 3.30 20.32 -20.28
CA ILE A 134 3.42 20.69 -21.70
C ILE A 134 2.82 22.08 -21.95
N GLN A 135 1.63 22.33 -21.40
CA GLN A 135 0.93 23.61 -21.54
C GLN A 135 1.71 24.74 -20.90
N THR A 136 2.25 24.53 -19.69
CA THR A 136 2.98 25.53 -18.91
C THR A 136 4.18 26.05 -19.69
N ILE A 137 5.00 25.14 -20.23
CA ILE A 137 6.25 25.52 -20.91
C ILE A 137 5.98 26.37 -22.16
N ARG A 138 4.89 26.07 -22.86
CA ARG A 138 4.42 26.88 -23.99
C ARG A 138 3.89 28.23 -23.53
N ASN A 139 3.07 28.24 -22.47
CA ASN A 139 2.45 29.45 -21.95
C ASN A 139 3.48 30.45 -21.42
N VAL A 140 4.48 29.98 -20.67
CA VAL A 140 5.56 30.82 -20.16
C VAL A 140 6.60 31.16 -21.23
N ASN A 141 6.47 30.59 -22.43
CA ASN A 141 7.43 30.70 -23.53
C ASN A 141 8.88 30.46 -23.03
N LEU A 142 9.16 29.29 -22.47
CA LEU A 142 10.39 29.00 -21.71
C LEU A 142 11.69 29.49 -22.38
N PHE A 143 11.81 29.34 -23.70
CA PHE A 143 13.00 29.77 -24.42
C PHE A 143 13.07 31.29 -24.62
N GLY A 144 11.92 31.96 -24.80
CA GLY A 144 11.82 33.42 -24.84
C GLY A 144 11.81 34.09 -23.46
N LEU A 145 11.59 33.32 -22.39
CA LEU A 145 11.60 33.83 -21.01
C LEU A 145 13.00 34.34 -20.64
N LYS A 146 13.06 35.60 -20.20
CA LYS A 146 14.29 36.24 -19.71
C LYS A 146 14.54 35.86 -18.25
N GLY A 147 15.78 35.97 -17.79
CA GLY A 147 16.17 35.75 -16.39
C GLY A 147 16.46 34.29 -16.01
N LEU A 148 16.21 33.32 -16.89
CA LEU A 148 16.69 31.94 -16.74
C LEU A 148 17.92 31.68 -17.63
N SER A 149 18.93 31.03 -17.06
CA SER A 149 20.08 30.53 -17.80
C SER A 149 19.69 29.42 -18.79
N PHE A 150 20.53 29.17 -19.79
CA PHE A 150 20.31 28.07 -20.73
C PHE A 150 20.26 26.71 -20.02
N GLY A 151 21.12 26.48 -19.01
CA GLY A 151 21.11 25.27 -18.20
C GLY A 151 19.79 25.09 -17.44
N GLN A 152 19.24 26.16 -16.87
CA GLN A 152 17.93 26.12 -16.21
C GLN A 152 16.81 25.78 -17.20
N LYS A 153 16.83 26.38 -18.40
CA LYS A 153 15.88 26.07 -19.47
C LYS A 153 15.94 24.59 -19.88
N MET A 154 17.14 24.04 -20.05
CA MET A 154 17.30 22.61 -20.39
C MET A 154 16.83 21.68 -19.27
N SER A 155 17.08 22.04 -18.01
CA SER A 155 16.56 21.30 -16.84
C SER A 155 15.02 21.32 -16.80
N TYR A 156 14.38 22.46 -17.08
CA TYR A 156 12.91 22.51 -17.18
C TYR A 156 12.35 21.71 -18.35
N LEU A 157 13.07 21.70 -19.48
CA LEU A 157 12.69 20.92 -20.64
C LEU A 157 12.77 19.41 -20.36
N SER A 158 13.73 18.96 -19.54
CA SER A 158 13.82 17.57 -19.07
C SER A 158 12.56 17.10 -18.33
N SER A 159 11.88 18.00 -17.60
CA SER A 159 10.59 17.70 -16.95
C SER A 159 9.49 17.36 -17.95
N ILE A 160 9.54 17.93 -19.15
CA ILE A 160 8.56 17.65 -20.21
C ILE A 160 8.90 16.35 -20.92
N TRP A 161 10.19 16.11 -21.20
CA TRP A 161 10.62 14.86 -21.85
C TRP A 161 10.16 13.62 -21.10
N TYR A 162 10.13 13.68 -19.77
CA TYR A 162 9.53 12.64 -18.93
C TYR A 162 8.08 12.31 -19.34
N TRP A 163 7.26 13.31 -19.69
CA TRP A 163 5.86 13.09 -20.07
C TRP A 163 5.68 12.51 -21.48
N TYR A 164 6.73 12.48 -22.31
CA TYR A 164 6.74 11.76 -23.60
C TYR A 164 7.16 10.29 -23.47
N GLU A 165 7.45 9.82 -22.26
CA GLU A 165 7.72 8.41 -21.97
C GLU A 165 6.65 7.43 -22.50
N PRO A 166 5.34 7.74 -22.53
CA PRO A 166 4.34 6.87 -23.14
C PRO A 166 4.59 6.55 -24.61
N LEU A 167 5.09 7.52 -25.39
CA LEU A 167 5.45 7.33 -26.80
C LEU A 167 6.64 6.37 -26.92
N LYS A 168 7.70 6.61 -26.12
CA LYS A 168 8.86 5.71 -26.06
C LYS A 168 8.43 4.29 -25.68
N ARG A 169 7.53 4.15 -24.70
CA ARG A 169 7.06 2.85 -24.21
C ARG A 169 6.29 2.08 -25.28
N LEU A 170 5.42 2.76 -26.04
CA LEU A 170 4.71 2.15 -27.16
C LEU A 170 5.69 1.62 -28.22
N ILE A 171 6.68 2.42 -28.60
CA ILE A 171 7.70 2.02 -29.60
C ILE A 171 8.49 0.79 -29.11
N TYR A 172 8.92 0.76 -27.85
CA TYR A 172 9.66 -0.38 -27.29
C TYR A 172 8.82 -1.67 -27.16
N ILE A 173 7.51 -1.56 -26.93
CA ILE A 173 6.64 -2.73 -26.94
C ILE A 173 6.38 -3.18 -28.39
N ALA A 174 6.10 -2.25 -29.29
CA ALA A 174 5.73 -2.53 -30.68
C ALA A 174 6.90 -3.05 -31.52
N ALA A 175 8.12 -2.53 -31.37
CA ALA A 175 9.26 -2.87 -32.22
C ALA A 175 9.54 -4.39 -32.33
N PRO A 176 9.68 -5.15 -31.22
CA PRO A 176 9.89 -6.59 -31.32
C PRO A 176 8.63 -7.33 -31.82
N ILE A 177 7.43 -6.83 -31.57
CA ILE A 177 6.17 -7.41 -32.07
C ILE A 177 6.06 -7.25 -33.58
N LEU A 178 6.38 -6.06 -34.12
CA LEU A 178 6.36 -5.76 -35.55
C LEU A 178 7.22 -6.75 -36.33
N PHE A 179 8.42 -7.03 -35.83
CA PHE A 179 9.29 -8.02 -36.45
C PHE A 179 8.79 -9.45 -36.25
N SER A 180 8.48 -9.85 -35.01
CA SER A 180 8.21 -11.26 -34.68
C SER A 180 6.84 -11.77 -35.14
N VAL A 181 5.83 -10.90 -35.24
CA VAL A 181 4.47 -11.27 -35.65
C VAL A 181 4.22 -10.91 -37.11
N PHE A 182 4.63 -9.71 -37.53
CA PHE A 182 4.30 -9.18 -38.86
C PHE A 182 5.45 -9.25 -39.86
N GLY A 183 6.65 -9.68 -39.44
CA GLY A 183 7.83 -9.74 -40.31
C GLY A 183 8.39 -8.38 -40.72
N ILE A 184 7.94 -7.29 -40.10
CA ILE A 184 8.37 -5.93 -40.43
C ILE A 184 9.73 -5.68 -39.79
N MET A 185 10.77 -5.50 -40.61
CA MET A 185 12.12 -5.23 -40.14
C MET A 185 12.24 -3.80 -39.62
N VAL A 186 12.41 -3.65 -38.31
CA VAL A 186 12.57 -2.35 -37.64
C VAL A 186 14.03 -1.89 -37.64
N VAL A 187 14.97 -2.82 -37.44
CA VAL A 187 16.42 -2.56 -37.41
C VAL A 187 17.12 -3.66 -38.21
N ARG A 188 17.99 -3.26 -39.14
CA ARG A 188 18.83 -4.17 -39.92
C ARG A 188 20.25 -4.14 -39.38
N THR A 189 20.65 -5.21 -38.68
CA THR A 189 21.95 -5.30 -38.00
C THR A 189 22.27 -6.75 -37.67
N THR A 190 23.55 -7.06 -37.48
CA THR A 190 24.02 -8.38 -37.03
C THR A 190 23.94 -8.50 -35.50
N LEU A 191 23.93 -9.73 -34.99
CA LEU A 191 23.92 -9.97 -33.53
C LEU A 191 25.15 -9.32 -32.84
N LEU A 192 26.32 -9.38 -33.48
CA LEU A 192 27.55 -8.83 -32.92
C LEU A 192 27.48 -7.31 -32.77
N GLU A 193 27.01 -6.60 -33.80
CA GLU A 193 26.80 -5.15 -33.75
C GLU A 193 25.84 -4.76 -32.63
N VAL A 194 24.72 -5.49 -32.49
CA VAL A 194 23.77 -5.24 -31.41
C VAL A 194 24.44 -5.43 -30.05
N LEU A 195 25.14 -6.53 -29.83
CA LEU A 195 25.81 -6.77 -28.55
C LEU A 195 26.89 -5.73 -28.26
N LEU A 196 27.63 -5.27 -29.27
CA LEU A 196 28.67 -4.25 -29.11
C LEU A 196 28.10 -2.91 -28.64
N PHE A 197 26.96 -2.47 -29.19
CA PHE A 197 26.40 -1.14 -28.88
C PHE A 197 25.35 -1.19 -27.77
N TRP A 198 24.39 -2.11 -27.85
CA TRP A 198 23.26 -2.15 -26.92
C TRP A 198 23.67 -2.62 -25.53
N LEU A 199 24.50 -3.67 -25.42
CA LEU A 199 24.78 -4.29 -24.12
C LEU A 199 25.54 -3.33 -23.17
N PRO A 200 26.63 -2.64 -23.60
CA PRO A 200 27.30 -1.66 -22.75
C PRO A 200 26.38 -0.50 -22.39
N MET A 201 25.65 0.06 -23.37
CA MET A 201 24.71 1.16 -23.13
C MET A 201 23.65 0.77 -22.09
N TYR A 202 23.04 -0.41 -22.24
CA TYR A 202 22.04 -0.93 -21.32
C TYR A 202 22.62 -1.14 -19.91
N TRP A 203 23.81 -1.72 -19.82
CA TRP A 203 24.47 -1.95 -18.53
C TRP A 203 24.81 -0.64 -17.82
N PHE A 204 25.50 0.29 -18.47
CA PHE A 204 25.87 1.58 -17.88
C PHE A 204 24.65 2.40 -17.47
N SER A 205 23.58 2.39 -18.28
CA SER A 205 22.33 3.09 -17.94
C SER A 205 21.69 2.54 -16.67
N ASN A 206 21.66 1.21 -16.53
CA ASN A 206 21.14 0.56 -15.33
C ASN A 206 21.97 0.85 -14.09
N GLN A 207 23.31 0.80 -14.19
CA GLN A 207 24.20 1.10 -13.06
C GLN A 207 24.10 2.56 -12.64
N THR A 208 24.04 3.48 -13.61
CA THR A 208 23.92 4.91 -13.35
C THR A 208 22.62 5.22 -12.59
N LEU A 209 21.49 4.66 -13.04
CA LEU A 209 20.21 4.85 -12.32
C LEU A 209 20.27 4.25 -10.91
N LYS A 210 20.85 3.06 -10.75
CA LYS A 210 20.97 2.42 -9.43
C LYS A 210 21.82 3.26 -8.46
N MET A 211 22.94 3.79 -8.95
CA MET A 211 23.87 4.61 -8.16
C MET A 211 23.25 5.96 -7.78
N LEU A 212 22.64 6.66 -8.74
CA LEU A 212 22.06 7.99 -8.51
C LEU A 212 20.80 7.94 -7.66
N SER A 213 19.91 6.97 -7.90
CA SER A 213 18.65 6.86 -7.16
C SER A 213 18.79 6.39 -5.71
N LYS A 214 19.99 6.01 -5.26
CA LYS A 214 20.29 5.53 -3.89
C LYS A 214 19.32 4.43 -3.41
N GLY A 215 18.89 3.57 -4.33
CA GLY A 215 17.96 2.46 -4.05
C GLY A 215 16.48 2.84 -4.01
N ILE A 216 16.08 4.07 -4.35
CA ILE A 216 14.66 4.46 -4.43
C ILE A 216 14.01 3.91 -5.70
N ARG A 217 14.74 3.87 -6.82
CA ARG A 217 14.20 3.52 -8.15
C ARG A 217 15.08 2.54 -8.91
N THR A 218 14.45 1.66 -9.68
CA THR A 218 15.14 0.76 -10.62
C THR A 218 14.51 0.88 -12.01
N THR A 219 15.25 0.41 -13.04
CA THR A 219 14.73 0.35 -14.42
C THR A 219 13.57 -0.62 -14.56
N LYS A 220 13.57 -1.71 -13.77
CA LYS A 220 12.44 -2.66 -13.68
C LYS A 220 11.15 -1.96 -13.25
N TRP A 221 11.15 -1.32 -12.07
CA TRP A 221 9.95 -0.66 -11.55
C TRP A 221 9.53 0.54 -12.41
N THR A 222 10.51 1.29 -12.95
CA THR A 222 10.22 2.34 -13.94
C THR A 222 9.50 1.79 -15.16
N SER A 223 9.95 0.64 -15.68
CA SER A 223 9.31 -0.04 -16.83
C SER A 223 7.89 -0.51 -16.51
N ILE A 224 7.64 -1.01 -15.29
CA ILE A 224 6.30 -1.42 -14.84
C ILE A 224 5.36 -0.21 -14.78
N TYR A 225 5.77 0.87 -14.10
CA TYR A 225 4.95 2.09 -13.98
C TYR A 225 4.65 2.69 -15.35
N ASN A 226 5.65 2.77 -16.23
CA ASN A 226 5.47 3.31 -17.57
C ASN A 226 4.58 2.41 -18.43
N THR A 227 4.65 1.07 -18.30
CA THR A 227 3.70 0.17 -18.99
C THR A 227 2.28 0.36 -18.50
N ILE A 228 2.07 0.48 -17.19
CA ILE A 228 0.73 0.67 -16.62
C ILE A 228 0.09 1.96 -17.14
N LEU A 229 0.88 3.03 -17.25
CA LEU A 229 0.37 4.37 -17.56
C LEU A 229 0.29 4.68 -19.06
N PHE A 230 1.11 4.05 -19.93
CA PHE A 230 1.26 4.54 -21.31
C PHE A 230 -0.04 4.57 -22.13
N PRO A 231 -0.97 3.59 -22.08
CA PRO A 231 -2.14 3.62 -22.97
C PRO A 231 -3.04 4.82 -22.67
N TYR A 232 -3.05 5.28 -21.43
CA TYR A 232 -3.90 6.37 -20.96
C TYR A 232 -3.26 7.73 -21.12
N LEU A 233 -1.93 7.80 -21.04
CA LEU A 233 -1.21 9.06 -21.20
C LEU A 233 -0.85 9.35 -22.65
N PHE A 234 -0.75 8.33 -23.52
CA PHE A 234 -0.33 8.49 -24.91
C PHE A 234 -1.17 9.51 -25.68
N ILE A 235 -2.48 9.30 -25.77
CA ILE A 235 -3.37 10.19 -26.53
C ILE A 235 -3.40 11.60 -25.92
N PRO A 236 -3.62 11.78 -24.60
CA PRO A 236 -3.63 13.12 -24.01
C PRO A 236 -2.33 13.92 -24.20
N VAL A 237 -1.17 13.26 -24.12
CA VAL A 237 0.14 13.90 -24.33
C VAL A 237 0.28 14.36 -25.77
N ILE A 238 -0.02 13.52 -26.76
CA ILE A 238 0.06 13.89 -28.18
C ILE A 238 -0.92 15.01 -28.54
N VAL A 239 -2.17 14.91 -28.07
CA VAL A 239 -3.21 15.91 -28.33
C VAL A 239 -2.86 17.26 -27.71
N GLU A 240 -2.35 17.30 -26.48
CA GLU A 240 -1.86 18.54 -25.87
C GLU A 240 -0.62 19.06 -26.62
N THR A 241 0.24 18.16 -27.10
CA THR A 241 1.39 18.53 -27.92
C THR A 241 0.96 19.23 -29.23
N LEU A 242 -0.18 18.85 -29.80
CA LEU A 242 -0.76 19.52 -30.98
C LEU A 242 -1.56 20.80 -30.63
N GLY A 243 -1.67 21.17 -29.35
CA GLY A 243 -2.34 22.39 -28.91
C GLY A 243 -3.85 22.29 -28.71
N ILE A 244 -4.41 21.07 -28.77
CA ILE A 244 -5.85 20.84 -28.58
C ILE A 244 -6.17 20.76 -27.09
N ARG A 245 -6.85 21.79 -26.56
CA ARG A 245 -7.17 21.92 -25.13
C ARG A 245 -8.47 21.21 -24.75
N LYS A 246 -8.45 20.39 -23.69
CA LYS A 246 -9.67 19.98 -22.97
C LYS A 246 -10.24 21.18 -22.21
N LYS A 247 -11.53 21.47 -22.41
CA LYS A 247 -12.23 22.63 -21.80
C LYS A 247 -12.73 22.39 -20.37
N LYS A 248 -12.81 21.14 -19.88
CA LYS A 248 -13.42 20.82 -18.56
C LYS A 248 -12.40 20.35 -17.54
N PHE A 249 -12.32 21.09 -16.44
CA PHE A 249 -11.63 20.73 -15.21
C PHE A 249 -12.52 19.79 -14.38
N ALA A 250 -11.96 18.69 -13.88
CA ALA A 250 -12.63 17.81 -12.94
C ALA A 250 -11.72 17.60 -11.72
N VAL A 251 -12.17 18.07 -10.57
CA VAL A 251 -11.49 17.85 -9.28
C VAL A 251 -11.48 16.36 -8.98
N THR A 252 -10.36 15.87 -8.46
CA THR A 252 -10.26 14.48 -7.99
C THR A 252 -11.19 14.30 -6.79
N SER A 253 -12.10 13.34 -6.83
CA SER A 253 -12.99 13.06 -5.70
C SER A 253 -12.15 12.57 -4.52
N LYS A 254 -12.22 13.26 -3.37
CA LYS A 254 -11.61 12.78 -2.11
C LYS A 254 -12.45 11.70 -1.42
N THR A 255 -13.63 11.36 -1.96
CA THR A 255 -14.55 10.35 -1.47
C THR A 255 -14.24 8.97 -2.04
N ARG A 256 -14.12 7.97 -1.17
CA ARG A 256 -13.82 6.57 -1.52
C ARG A 256 -15.04 5.93 -2.18
N ASN A 257 -14.96 5.64 -3.48
CA ASN A 257 -15.95 4.77 -4.12
C ASN A 257 -15.59 3.30 -3.85
N SER A 258 -16.44 2.61 -3.09
CA SER A 258 -16.28 1.20 -2.69
C SER A 258 -16.49 0.19 -3.83
N ASN A 259 -16.84 0.66 -5.03
CA ASN A 259 -17.10 -0.22 -6.15
C ASN A 259 -15.79 -0.74 -6.77
N THR A 260 -15.45 -1.96 -6.34
CA THR A 260 -14.52 -2.84 -7.01
C THR A 260 -15.07 -3.21 -8.37
N SER A 261 -14.71 -2.46 -9.41
CA SER A 261 -14.83 -2.97 -10.76
C SER A 261 -13.43 -3.14 -11.31
N PHE A 262 -12.98 -4.39 -11.38
CA PHE A 262 -12.08 -4.79 -12.45
C PHE A 262 -12.58 -4.09 -13.71
N SER A 263 -11.79 -3.19 -14.25
CA SER A 263 -12.27 -2.34 -15.32
C SER A 263 -11.68 -2.88 -16.60
N LEU A 264 -12.42 -3.82 -17.19
CA LEU A 264 -12.05 -4.56 -18.40
C LEU A 264 -11.50 -3.62 -19.48
N ILE A 265 -12.12 -2.45 -19.65
CA ILE A 265 -11.71 -1.43 -20.62
C ILE A 265 -10.26 -0.94 -20.45
N TRP A 266 -9.75 -0.89 -19.22
CA TRP A 266 -8.36 -0.50 -18.92
C TRP A 266 -7.43 -1.70 -19.13
N THR A 267 -7.88 -2.93 -18.87
CA THR A 267 -7.08 -4.12 -19.09
C THR A 267 -6.85 -4.44 -20.57
N LEU A 268 -7.82 -4.12 -21.44
CA LEU A 268 -7.82 -4.51 -22.87
C LEU A 268 -6.53 -4.15 -23.65
N PRO A 269 -5.99 -2.91 -23.62
CA PRO A 269 -4.76 -2.59 -24.36
C PRO A 269 -3.56 -3.44 -23.92
N HIS A 270 -3.44 -3.70 -22.61
CA HIS A 270 -2.36 -4.52 -22.06
C HIS A 270 -2.52 -5.99 -22.45
N ALA A 271 -3.74 -6.53 -22.38
CA ALA A 271 -4.03 -7.90 -22.77
C ALA A 271 -3.79 -8.14 -24.26
N PHE A 272 -4.22 -7.20 -25.12
CA PHE A 272 -3.99 -7.27 -26.56
C PHE A 272 -2.49 -7.34 -26.90
N LEU A 273 -1.69 -6.43 -26.32
CA LEU A 273 -0.24 -6.43 -26.53
C LEU A 273 0.44 -7.66 -25.93
N LEU A 274 -0.10 -8.20 -24.83
CA LEU A 274 0.41 -9.44 -24.23
C LEU A 274 0.21 -10.63 -25.17
N VAL A 275 -0.97 -10.77 -25.78
CA VAL A 275 -1.25 -11.84 -26.75
C VAL A 275 -0.30 -11.75 -27.94
N LEU A 276 -0.12 -10.55 -28.51
CA LEU A 276 0.84 -10.35 -29.60
C LEU A 276 2.29 -10.66 -29.18
N THR A 277 2.66 -10.30 -27.96
CA THR A 277 3.99 -10.60 -27.40
C THR A 277 4.20 -12.12 -27.26
N ILE A 278 3.18 -12.87 -26.83
CA ILE A 278 3.25 -14.33 -26.69
C ILE A 278 3.38 -14.99 -28.06
N ILE A 279 2.59 -14.57 -29.05
CA ILE A 279 2.69 -15.06 -30.43
C ILE A 279 4.08 -14.76 -30.99
N GLY A 280 4.56 -13.53 -30.79
CA GLY A 280 5.90 -13.12 -31.20
C GLY A 280 7.00 -13.98 -30.56
N ALA A 281 6.90 -14.25 -29.26
CA ALA A 281 7.88 -15.08 -28.55
C ALA A 281 7.90 -16.51 -29.09
N TYR A 282 6.72 -17.10 -29.32
CA TYR A 282 6.59 -18.41 -29.95
C TYR A 282 7.22 -18.45 -31.35
N ASN A 283 6.95 -17.44 -32.19
CA ASN A 283 7.53 -17.34 -33.53
C ASN A 283 9.06 -17.22 -33.49
N MET A 284 9.62 -16.43 -32.57
CA MET A 284 11.07 -16.30 -32.43
C MET A 284 11.72 -17.59 -31.93
N ILE A 285 11.11 -18.28 -30.98
CA ILE A 285 11.57 -19.60 -30.51
C ILE A 285 11.61 -20.58 -31.69
N ASN A 286 10.52 -20.68 -32.47
CA ASN A 286 10.48 -21.57 -33.63
C ASN A 286 11.55 -21.24 -34.67
N ARG A 287 11.76 -19.95 -34.99
CA ARG A 287 12.81 -19.56 -35.95
C ARG A 287 14.21 -19.88 -35.46
N ILE A 288 14.49 -19.69 -34.17
CA ILE A 288 15.80 -20.07 -33.58
C ILE A 288 16.07 -21.55 -33.82
N PHE A 289 15.09 -22.41 -33.61
CA PHE A 289 15.25 -23.86 -33.79
C PHE A 289 15.25 -24.29 -35.27
N LEU A 290 14.37 -23.73 -36.10
CA LEU A 290 14.25 -24.09 -37.51
C LEU A 290 15.45 -23.60 -38.35
N GLU A 291 15.93 -22.38 -38.09
CA GLU A 291 17.04 -21.77 -38.83
C GLU A 291 18.40 -22.01 -38.15
N ASN A 292 18.42 -22.67 -36.99
CA ASN A 292 19.60 -22.93 -36.17
C ASN A 292 20.49 -21.67 -35.97
N THR A 293 19.85 -20.54 -35.65
CA THR A 293 20.52 -19.23 -35.52
C THR A 293 20.19 -18.54 -34.20
N LEU A 294 21.20 -17.89 -33.61
CA LEU A 294 21.06 -17.13 -32.37
C LEU A 294 20.64 -15.67 -32.61
N THR A 295 20.49 -15.25 -33.87
CA THR A 295 20.19 -13.87 -34.26
C THR A 295 18.94 -13.32 -33.56
N TYR A 296 17.93 -14.15 -33.35
CA TYR A 296 16.65 -13.74 -32.75
C TYR A 296 16.65 -13.67 -31.22
N LEU A 297 17.75 -14.04 -30.54
CA LEU A 297 17.82 -14.02 -29.08
C LEU A 297 17.55 -12.65 -28.48
N VAL A 298 18.03 -11.57 -29.13
CA VAL A 298 17.81 -10.21 -28.62
C VAL A 298 16.33 -9.82 -28.72
N VAL A 299 15.66 -10.17 -29.81
CA VAL A 299 14.22 -9.93 -29.96
C VAL A 299 13.44 -10.75 -28.94
N LEU A 300 13.78 -12.02 -28.76
CA LEU A 300 13.17 -12.88 -27.76
C LEU A 300 13.34 -12.34 -26.35
N TYR A 301 14.54 -11.85 -25.99
CA TYR A 301 14.80 -11.20 -24.71
C TYR A 301 13.83 -10.03 -24.48
N TRP A 302 13.67 -9.13 -25.45
CA TRP A 302 12.76 -7.99 -25.33
C TRP A 302 11.29 -8.40 -25.28
N LEU A 303 10.89 -9.45 -25.99
CA LEU A 303 9.54 -10.01 -25.88
C LEU A 303 9.28 -10.57 -24.48
N LEU A 304 10.25 -11.24 -23.85
CA LEU A 304 10.12 -11.72 -22.47
C LEU A 304 10.03 -10.56 -21.46
N VAL A 305 10.83 -9.51 -21.64
CA VAL A 305 10.73 -8.28 -20.82
C VAL A 305 9.38 -7.60 -20.99
N ASN A 306 8.86 -7.52 -22.22
CA ASN A 306 7.53 -6.98 -22.50
C ASN A 306 6.44 -7.82 -21.85
N MET A 307 6.53 -9.15 -21.98
CA MET A 307 5.60 -10.10 -21.38
C MET A 307 5.50 -9.90 -19.87
N TYR A 308 6.65 -9.82 -19.18
CA TYR A 308 6.68 -9.54 -17.74
C TYR A 308 5.99 -8.21 -17.38
N ASN A 309 6.35 -7.11 -18.05
CA ASN A 309 5.78 -5.80 -17.73
C ASN A 309 4.28 -5.71 -18.04
N LEU A 310 3.82 -6.35 -19.12
CA LEU A 310 2.40 -6.43 -19.49
C LEU A 310 1.61 -7.28 -18.49
N LEU A 311 2.16 -8.42 -18.04
CA LEU A 311 1.56 -9.23 -16.97
C LEU A 311 1.42 -8.45 -15.67
N MET A 312 2.47 -7.75 -15.23
CA MET A 312 2.40 -6.87 -14.06
C MET A 312 1.36 -5.76 -14.22
N SER A 313 1.22 -5.22 -15.44
CA SER A 313 0.19 -4.21 -15.73
C SER A 313 -1.23 -4.78 -15.65
N ILE A 314 -1.44 -6.01 -16.10
CA ILE A 314 -2.72 -6.72 -15.95
C ILE A 314 -3.01 -6.99 -14.47
N PHE A 315 -2.02 -7.44 -13.68
CA PHE A 315 -2.18 -7.59 -12.23
C PHE A 315 -2.57 -6.27 -11.55
N PHE A 316 -1.96 -5.16 -11.97
CA PHE A 316 -2.35 -3.84 -11.50
C PHE A 316 -3.82 -3.50 -11.83
N MET A 317 -4.29 -3.77 -13.06
CA MET A 317 -5.67 -3.50 -13.48
C MET A 317 -6.71 -4.42 -12.83
N LEU A 318 -6.32 -5.66 -12.49
CA LEU A 318 -7.16 -6.57 -11.69
C LEU A 318 -7.46 -5.97 -10.31
N GLY A 319 -6.57 -5.12 -9.81
CA GLY A 319 -6.77 -4.35 -8.58
C GLY A 319 -6.85 -5.23 -7.33
N ARG A 320 -7.15 -4.60 -6.20
CA ARG A 320 -7.38 -5.29 -4.92
C ARG A 320 -8.53 -4.60 -4.20
N ARG A 321 -9.37 -5.37 -3.49
CA ARG A 321 -10.50 -4.79 -2.75
C ARG A 321 -9.99 -4.05 -1.50
N PRO A 322 -10.24 -2.74 -1.36
CA PRO A 322 -10.00 -2.04 -0.09
C PRO A 322 -10.97 -2.56 0.97
N LEU A 323 -10.44 -3.05 2.09
CA LEU A 323 -11.25 -3.59 3.21
C LEU A 323 -11.48 -2.57 4.33
N ARG A 324 -10.81 -1.42 4.29
CA ARG A 324 -10.80 -0.42 5.37
C ARG A 324 -11.26 0.92 4.82
N ASN A 325 -11.80 1.79 5.68
CA ASN A 325 -12.17 3.17 5.32
C ASN A 325 -11.06 4.17 5.68
N SER A 326 -10.38 3.97 6.81
CA SER A 326 -9.20 4.73 7.24
C SER A 326 -7.95 3.85 7.25
N GLU A 327 -6.81 4.47 6.95
CA GLU A 327 -5.51 3.79 7.01
C GLU A 327 -5.02 3.63 8.44
N ARG A 328 -4.26 2.55 8.68
CA ARG A 328 -3.66 2.28 9.98
C ARG A 328 -2.15 2.49 9.93
N PHE A 329 -1.62 3.12 10.96
CA PHE A 329 -0.20 3.38 11.18
C PHE A 329 0.35 2.39 12.19
N ILE A 330 1.54 1.85 11.93
CA ILE A 330 2.27 1.12 12.95
C ILE A 330 2.70 2.13 14.01
N ALA A 331 2.17 1.99 15.22
CA ALA A 331 2.43 2.92 16.32
C ALA A 331 2.39 2.14 17.64
N ILE A 332 3.52 2.13 18.36
CA ILE A 332 3.70 1.39 19.62
C ILE A 332 3.60 2.37 20.77
N HIS A 333 2.46 2.47 21.41
CA HIS A 333 2.20 3.45 22.46
C HIS A 333 1.49 2.81 23.64
N ASP A 334 1.82 3.28 24.84
CA ASP A 334 1.19 2.81 26.07
C ASP A 334 -0.25 3.31 26.16
N ILE A 335 -1.15 2.37 26.35
CA ILE A 335 -2.57 2.65 26.58
C ILE A 335 -3.05 1.85 27.79
N ASN A 336 -4.11 2.35 28.41
CA ASN A 336 -4.84 1.60 29.41
C ASN A 336 -6.23 1.24 28.89
N LEU A 337 -6.61 -0.03 29.01
CA LEU A 337 -7.92 -0.54 28.61
C LEU A 337 -8.70 -0.88 29.87
N LYS A 338 -9.89 -0.29 30.01
CA LYS A 338 -10.79 -0.55 31.13
C LYS A 338 -12.15 -1.04 30.66
N GLN A 339 -12.59 -2.17 31.22
CA GLN A 339 -13.95 -2.68 31.06
C GLN A 339 -14.34 -3.48 32.31
N ASP A 340 -15.34 -3.01 33.03
CA ASP A 340 -15.78 -3.58 34.31
C ASP A 340 -14.62 -3.69 35.33
N ASN A 341 -14.24 -4.91 35.74
CA ASN A 341 -13.13 -5.17 36.67
C ASN A 341 -11.77 -5.33 35.96
N LEU A 342 -11.74 -5.25 34.63
CA LEU A 342 -10.53 -5.40 33.84
C LEU A 342 -9.84 -4.03 33.69
N ASP A 343 -8.61 -3.92 34.16
CA ASP A 343 -7.73 -2.74 34.00
C ASP A 343 -6.39 -3.23 33.45
N LEU A 344 -6.15 -3.01 32.15
CA LEU A 344 -5.01 -3.57 31.41
C LEU A 344 -4.16 -2.49 30.76
N ARG A 345 -2.93 -2.36 31.26
CA ARG A 345 -1.89 -1.56 30.60
C ARG A 345 -1.21 -2.37 29.50
N VAL A 346 -1.39 -1.92 28.26
CA VAL A 346 -0.88 -2.61 27.05
C VAL A 346 -0.29 -1.62 26.07
N LYS A 347 0.40 -2.12 25.04
CA LYS A 347 0.92 -1.31 23.94
C LYS A 347 0.11 -1.53 22.67
N THR A 348 -0.17 -0.45 21.95
CA THR A 348 -0.73 -0.53 20.61
C THR A 348 0.24 -1.19 19.63
N VAL A 349 -0.30 -1.81 18.59
CA VAL A 349 0.44 -2.30 17.44
C VAL A 349 0.22 -1.38 16.25
N ASP A 350 -1.03 -1.02 16.02
CA ASP A 350 -1.43 -0.06 14.99
C ASP A 350 -2.59 0.83 15.45
N ILE A 351 -2.67 2.03 14.87
CA ILE A 351 -3.65 3.07 15.20
C ILE A 351 -4.19 3.71 13.90
N SER A 352 -5.45 4.10 13.85
CA SER A 352 -6.07 4.91 12.79
C SER A 352 -7.05 5.92 13.37
N GLU A 353 -7.56 6.82 12.53
CA GLU A 353 -8.68 7.71 12.89
C GLU A 353 -9.89 6.95 13.45
N GLY A 354 -10.11 5.71 12.99
CA GLY A 354 -11.30 4.93 13.32
C GLY A 354 -11.09 3.85 14.39
N GLY A 355 -9.87 3.63 14.88
CA GLY A 355 -9.62 2.59 15.88
C GLY A 355 -8.15 2.24 16.05
N PHE A 356 -7.88 1.17 16.79
CA PHE A 356 -6.52 0.72 17.06
C PHE A 356 -6.46 -0.80 17.19
N SER A 357 -5.27 -1.35 17.36
CA SER A 357 -5.08 -2.74 17.78
C SER A 357 -3.98 -2.87 18.81
N VAL A 358 -4.07 -3.93 19.61
CA VAL A 358 -3.09 -4.32 20.63
C VAL A 358 -2.76 -5.80 20.49
N SER A 359 -1.57 -6.18 20.94
CA SER A 359 -1.16 -7.58 21.04
C SER A 359 -1.01 -7.95 22.51
N ILE A 360 -1.71 -8.99 22.95
CA ILE A 360 -1.72 -9.41 24.36
C ILE A 360 -1.38 -10.90 24.44
N ASP A 361 -0.53 -11.28 25.39
CA ASP A 361 -0.04 -12.66 25.54
C ASP A 361 -1.04 -13.62 26.22
N TYR A 362 -2.19 -13.10 26.62
CA TYR A 362 -3.28 -13.84 27.26
C TYR A 362 -4.61 -13.59 26.52
N PRO A 363 -5.46 -14.61 26.32
CA PRO A 363 -6.75 -14.48 25.67
C PRO A 363 -7.79 -13.84 26.61
N TYR A 364 -7.64 -12.56 26.96
CA TYR A 364 -8.63 -11.84 27.77
C TYR A 364 -10.03 -11.83 27.14
N TYR A 365 -11.04 -11.96 27.99
CA TYR A 365 -12.43 -11.74 27.61
C TYR A 365 -12.74 -10.25 27.64
N PHE A 366 -13.16 -9.72 26.49
CA PHE A 366 -13.79 -8.41 26.38
C PHE A 366 -15.24 -8.64 25.96
N GLU A 367 -16.19 -8.10 26.70
CA GLU A 367 -17.60 -8.32 26.41
C GLU A 367 -17.99 -7.56 25.12
N PRO A 368 -18.39 -8.26 24.04
CA PRO A 368 -18.57 -7.63 22.73
C PRO A 368 -19.66 -6.57 22.63
N LYS A 369 -20.59 -6.54 23.60
CA LYS A 369 -21.74 -5.62 23.65
C LYS A 369 -21.47 -4.40 24.54
N ARG A 370 -20.42 -4.44 25.36
CA ARG A 370 -20.07 -3.34 26.26
C ARG A 370 -18.96 -2.49 25.68
N ASP A 371 -18.96 -1.25 26.13
CA ASP A 371 -17.94 -0.28 25.78
C ASP A 371 -16.68 -0.51 26.58
N ILE A 372 -15.56 -0.13 25.97
CA ILE A 372 -14.23 -0.20 26.56
C ILE A 372 -13.72 1.23 26.65
N GLU A 373 -13.39 1.65 27.87
CA GLU A 373 -12.69 2.92 28.08
C GLU A 373 -11.21 2.73 27.73
N VAL A 374 -10.69 3.64 26.92
CA VAL A 374 -9.32 3.61 26.42
C VAL A 374 -8.64 4.91 26.82
N GLN A 375 -7.55 4.79 27.57
CA GLN A 375 -6.75 5.92 28.01
C GLN A 375 -5.42 5.90 27.25
N PHE A 376 -5.25 6.84 26.31
CA PHE A 376 -3.98 7.04 25.62
C PHE A 376 -3.07 7.91 26.47
N ILE A 377 -1.91 7.36 26.83
CA ILE A 377 -0.90 8.08 27.60
C ILE A 377 0.05 8.75 26.62
N LEU A 378 -0.11 10.06 26.42
CA LEU A 378 0.80 10.92 25.69
C LEU A 378 1.77 11.59 26.67
N GLU A 379 2.93 12.05 26.20
CA GLU A 379 4.02 12.58 27.05
C GLU A 379 3.52 13.57 28.12
N ASP A 380 2.63 14.51 27.75
CA ASP A 380 2.12 15.54 28.67
C ASP A 380 0.61 15.46 28.91
N LYS A 381 -0.11 14.50 28.31
CA LYS A 381 -1.59 14.46 28.34
C LYS A 381 -2.13 13.02 28.32
N THR A 382 -3.24 12.79 29.02
CA THR A 382 -4.00 11.55 28.88
C THR A 382 -5.28 11.82 28.10
N ILE A 383 -5.51 11.07 27.03
CA ILE A 383 -6.74 11.17 26.21
C ILE A 383 -7.63 9.99 26.55
N HIS A 384 -8.87 10.27 26.93
CA HIS A 384 -9.91 9.27 27.19
C HIS A 384 -10.82 9.13 25.98
N MET A 385 -11.02 7.89 25.52
CA MET A 385 -11.91 7.57 24.40
C MET A 385 -12.69 6.29 24.68
N ILE A 386 -13.80 6.11 23.97
CA ILE A 386 -14.64 4.92 24.06
C ILE A 386 -14.49 4.10 22.77
N ALA A 387 -14.25 2.80 22.93
CA ALA A 387 -14.10 1.88 21.82
C ALA A 387 -14.92 0.60 22.00
N GLU A 388 -15.24 -0.04 20.88
CA GLU A 388 -15.85 -1.36 20.82
C GLU A 388 -14.87 -2.37 20.21
N ILE A 389 -14.93 -3.62 20.67
CA ILE A 389 -14.15 -4.71 20.09
C ILE A 389 -14.77 -5.16 18.77
N VAL A 390 -13.93 -5.21 17.72
CA VAL A 390 -14.37 -5.61 16.37
C VAL A 390 -13.73 -6.90 15.89
N ASN A 391 -12.52 -7.22 16.35
CA ASN A 391 -11.84 -8.44 15.92
C ASN A 391 -10.84 -8.97 16.95
N VAL A 392 -10.77 -10.28 17.09
CA VAL A 392 -9.71 -10.98 17.83
C VAL A 392 -9.11 -12.05 16.95
N ARG A 393 -7.79 -12.03 16.81
CA ARG A 393 -7.04 -13.02 16.05
C ARG A 393 -5.91 -13.61 16.87
N ASN A 394 -5.81 -14.94 16.86
CA ASN A 394 -4.67 -15.65 17.41
C ASN A 394 -3.47 -15.48 16.45
N GLU A 395 -2.40 -14.88 16.96
CA GLU A 395 -1.07 -14.84 16.35
C GLU A 395 -0.19 -15.87 17.07
N ASP A 396 0.80 -16.47 16.40
CA ASP A 396 1.58 -17.62 16.90
C ASP A 396 2.02 -17.55 18.39
N LYS A 397 2.22 -16.34 18.95
CA LYS A 397 2.64 -16.11 20.33
C LYS A 397 1.65 -15.31 21.19
N SER A 398 0.66 -14.63 20.60
CA SER A 398 -0.18 -13.63 21.27
C SER A 398 -1.54 -13.49 20.57
N TRP A 399 -2.48 -12.75 21.15
CA TRP A 399 -3.75 -12.42 20.53
C TRP A 399 -3.76 -10.96 20.12
N ARG A 400 -4.06 -10.71 18.85
CA ARG A 400 -4.30 -9.36 18.34
C ARG A 400 -5.76 -9.00 18.52
N TYR A 401 -6.02 -7.99 19.34
CA TYR A 401 -7.34 -7.40 19.53
C TYR A 401 -7.41 -6.12 18.70
N ALA A 402 -8.46 -5.97 17.91
CA ALA A 402 -8.75 -4.75 17.17
C ALA A 402 -10.01 -4.09 17.74
N PHE A 403 -9.89 -2.80 17.98
CA PHE A 403 -10.95 -1.96 18.51
C PHE A 403 -11.30 -0.86 17.51
N LYS A 404 -12.56 -0.41 17.56
CA LYS A 404 -13.08 0.70 16.76
C LYS A 404 -13.61 1.76 17.71
N PHE A 405 -13.28 3.03 17.48
CA PHE A 405 -13.82 4.12 18.28
C PHE A 405 -15.31 4.29 18.00
N LYS A 406 -16.12 4.49 19.05
CA LYS A 406 -17.54 4.85 18.90
C LYS A 406 -17.69 6.31 18.49
N GLU A 407 -17.03 7.19 19.22
CA GLU A 407 -16.98 8.61 18.95
C GLU A 407 -15.67 9.17 19.54
N VAL A 408 -15.03 10.07 18.83
CA VAL A 408 -13.85 10.80 19.31
C VAL A 408 -14.36 12.18 19.73
N PRO A 409 -14.33 12.54 21.03
CA PRO A 409 -14.81 13.84 21.47
C PRO A 409 -14.07 14.97 20.77
N VAL A 410 -14.80 16.01 20.34
CA VAL A 410 -14.24 17.14 19.57
C VAL A 410 -13.05 17.79 20.30
N GLU A 411 -13.12 17.87 21.62
CA GLU A 411 -12.11 18.44 22.51
C GLU A 411 -10.75 17.73 22.42
N VAL A 412 -10.75 16.42 22.21
CA VAL A 412 -9.52 15.60 22.11
C VAL A 412 -9.16 15.25 20.67
N ASN A 413 -10.08 15.46 19.73
CA ASN A 413 -9.89 15.09 18.33
C ASN A 413 -8.66 15.75 17.70
N ASP A 414 -8.46 17.05 17.92
CA ASP A 414 -7.30 17.75 17.36
C ASP A 414 -5.97 17.22 17.91
N ILE A 415 -5.92 16.94 19.21
CA ILE A 415 -4.74 16.37 19.86
C ILE A 415 -4.49 14.95 19.34
N TYR A 416 -5.55 14.16 19.19
CA TYR A 416 -5.46 12.80 18.66
C TYR A 416 -5.01 12.77 17.19
N LEU A 417 -5.55 13.65 16.35
CA LEU A 417 -5.15 13.78 14.95
C LEU A 417 -3.72 14.28 14.82
N GLN A 418 -3.31 15.28 15.61
CA GLN A 418 -1.94 15.73 15.67
C GLN A 418 -1.01 14.57 16.06
N PHE A 419 -1.37 13.81 17.09
CA PHE A 419 -0.64 12.63 17.50
C PHE A 419 -0.58 11.56 16.41
N LEU A 420 -1.69 11.30 15.73
CA LEU A 420 -1.79 10.30 14.67
C LEU A 420 -0.85 10.64 13.51
N TYR A 421 -0.85 11.92 13.11
CA TYR A 421 -0.26 12.41 11.87
C TYR A 421 1.13 13.02 12.02
N ASN A 422 1.56 13.34 13.24
CA ASN A 422 2.92 13.79 13.54
C ASN A 422 3.90 12.60 13.62
N ARG A 423 3.96 11.80 12.55
CA ARG A 423 4.81 10.62 12.42
C ARG A 423 5.27 10.45 11.00
N GLU A 424 6.47 9.90 10.81
CA GLU A 424 6.88 9.47 9.47
C GLU A 424 6.09 8.24 9.03
N PRO A 425 5.71 8.12 7.73
CA PRO A 425 5.03 6.94 7.24
C PRO A 425 5.86 5.67 7.45
N SER A 426 5.22 4.59 7.88
CA SER A 426 5.88 3.29 8.08
C SER A 426 6.14 2.54 6.75
N LEU A 427 5.98 3.19 5.61
CA LEU A 427 6.17 2.60 4.29
C LEU A 427 7.67 2.62 3.92
N PRO A 428 8.14 1.63 3.14
CA PRO A 428 9.53 1.59 2.70
C PRO A 428 9.91 2.86 1.93
N THR A 429 11.08 3.43 2.19
CA THR A 429 11.63 4.57 1.41
C THR A 429 12.71 4.14 0.43
N ARG A 430 13.16 2.88 0.52
CA ARG A 430 14.15 2.26 -0.37
C ARG A 430 13.71 0.85 -0.77
N LEU A 431 14.15 0.44 -1.95
CA LEU A 431 14.05 -0.93 -2.43
C LEU A 431 15.05 -1.82 -1.66
N PRO A 432 14.68 -3.05 -1.27
CA PRO A 432 15.63 -4.01 -0.73
C PRO A 432 16.67 -4.42 -1.77
N ASP A 433 17.84 -4.87 -1.29
CA ASP A 433 19.02 -5.15 -2.13
C ASP A 433 18.79 -6.24 -3.19
N SER A 434 17.82 -7.13 -2.97
CA SER A 434 17.42 -8.17 -3.91
C SER A 434 15.89 -8.26 -4.06
N ILE A 435 15.37 -7.77 -5.19
CA ILE A 435 13.97 -8.00 -5.60
C ILE A 435 13.98 -8.88 -6.85
N SER A 436 13.70 -10.17 -6.68
CA SER A 436 13.56 -11.09 -7.81
C SER A 436 12.28 -10.79 -8.60
N THR A 437 12.41 -10.75 -9.93
CA THR A 437 11.29 -10.70 -10.88
C THR A 437 10.31 -11.86 -10.65
N PHE A 438 10.82 -13.02 -10.24
CA PHE A 438 10.00 -14.20 -9.96
C PHE A 438 9.16 -14.03 -8.69
N ASP A 439 9.71 -13.38 -7.65
CA ASP A 439 8.97 -13.11 -6.41
C ASP A 439 7.79 -12.18 -6.66
N ASP A 440 7.97 -11.17 -7.52
CA ASP A 440 6.89 -10.25 -7.91
C ASP A 440 5.71 -10.99 -8.55
N LEU A 441 5.99 -11.88 -9.50
CA LEU A 441 4.97 -12.71 -10.15
C LEU A 441 4.33 -13.69 -9.16
N ARG A 442 5.15 -14.41 -8.39
CA ARG A 442 4.68 -15.40 -7.42
C ARG A 442 3.76 -14.77 -6.39
N ILE A 443 4.13 -13.62 -5.81
CA ILE A 443 3.31 -12.93 -4.81
C ILE A 443 1.97 -12.52 -5.42
N ASN A 444 1.99 -11.92 -6.62
CA ASN A 444 0.76 -11.51 -7.30
C ASN A 444 -0.14 -12.70 -7.64
N LEU A 445 0.42 -13.83 -8.06
CA LEU A 445 -0.35 -15.04 -8.34
C LEU A 445 -0.93 -15.64 -7.05
N LEU A 446 -0.08 -15.93 -6.06
CA LEU A 446 -0.51 -16.61 -4.82
C LEU A 446 -1.52 -15.78 -4.03
N LYS A 447 -1.28 -14.48 -3.85
CA LYS A 447 -2.18 -13.61 -3.07
C LYS A 447 -3.55 -13.38 -3.72
N ARG A 448 -3.64 -13.55 -5.05
CA ARG A 448 -4.90 -13.41 -5.80
C ARG A 448 -5.70 -14.71 -5.84
N VAL A 449 -5.03 -15.85 -5.72
CA VAL A 449 -5.68 -17.17 -5.60
C VAL A 449 -6.13 -17.43 -4.17
N ASP A 450 -5.40 -16.93 -3.18
CA ASP A 450 -5.73 -17.10 -1.76
C ASP A 450 -7.04 -16.37 -1.42
N ARG A 451 -8.11 -17.14 -1.16
CA ARG A 451 -9.38 -16.57 -0.71
C ARG A 451 -9.22 -16.13 0.73
N PHE A 452 -9.13 -14.81 0.95
CA PHE A 452 -9.15 -14.23 2.28
C PHE A 452 -10.51 -14.52 2.95
N TYR A 453 -10.56 -15.52 3.82
CA TYR A 453 -11.69 -15.71 4.73
C TYR A 453 -11.51 -14.74 5.90
N GLY A 454 -12.19 -13.59 5.83
CA GLY A 454 -12.28 -12.66 6.95
C GLY A 454 -13.04 -13.31 8.09
N GLN A 455 -12.35 -13.69 9.17
CA GLN A 455 -13.01 -14.17 10.38
C GLN A 455 -13.45 -12.94 11.19
N ASN A 456 -14.75 -12.62 11.20
CA ASN A 456 -15.29 -11.49 11.97
C ASN A 456 -15.59 -11.90 13.42
N ARG A 457 -14.56 -12.36 14.14
CA ARG A 457 -14.70 -12.89 15.51
C ARG A 457 -14.37 -11.82 16.52
N LYS A 458 -15.26 -11.57 17.49
CA LYS A 458 -15.03 -10.62 18.59
C LYS A 458 -14.44 -11.25 19.85
N LEU A 459 -14.32 -12.57 19.89
CA LEU A 459 -13.81 -13.33 21.04
C LEU A 459 -12.57 -14.15 20.67
N PRO A 460 -11.62 -14.35 21.60
CA PRO A 460 -10.46 -15.19 21.36
C PRO A 460 -10.86 -16.67 21.21
N ARG A 461 -10.28 -17.35 20.23
CA ARG A 461 -10.40 -18.82 20.09
C ARG A 461 -9.17 -19.50 20.69
N ILE A 462 -9.43 -20.42 21.61
CA ILE A 462 -8.41 -21.24 22.27
C ILE A 462 -8.62 -22.68 21.81
N HIS A 463 -7.56 -23.32 21.31
CA HIS A 463 -7.62 -24.73 20.93
C HIS A 463 -7.34 -25.58 22.17
N VAL A 464 -8.39 -26.23 22.70
CA VAL A 464 -8.33 -26.99 23.95
C VAL A 464 -7.85 -28.42 23.67
N ASN A 465 -8.42 -29.09 22.66
CA ASN A 465 -8.10 -30.46 22.24
C ASN A 465 -7.88 -31.43 23.40
N GLN A 466 -8.83 -31.49 24.33
CA GLN A 466 -8.76 -32.32 25.53
C GLN A 466 -10.09 -33.02 25.80
N THR A 467 -9.98 -34.25 26.29
CA THR A 467 -11.13 -35.02 26.78
C THR A 467 -11.35 -34.75 28.26
N PHE A 468 -12.60 -34.49 28.62
CA PHE A 468 -13.05 -34.23 29.99
C PHE A 468 -14.18 -35.19 30.35
N ASN A 469 -14.35 -35.43 31.65
CA ASN A 469 -15.47 -36.21 32.17
C ASN A 469 -16.74 -35.36 32.20
N THR A 470 -17.87 -35.99 31.94
CA THR A 470 -19.19 -35.36 32.05
C THR A 470 -19.97 -35.91 33.24
N LYS A 471 -20.92 -35.11 33.74
CA LYS A 471 -21.80 -35.48 34.87
C LYS A 471 -22.60 -36.77 34.65
N ASP A 472 -22.88 -37.13 33.38
CA ASP A 472 -23.61 -38.34 32.99
C ASP A 472 -22.70 -39.56 32.77
N ASN A 473 -21.50 -39.59 33.38
CA ASN A 473 -20.47 -40.65 33.22
C ASN A 473 -19.96 -40.85 31.77
N GLY A 474 -20.04 -39.82 30.93
CA GLY A 474 -19.48 -39.81 29.58
C GLY A 474 -18.11 -39.14 29.49
N GLN A 475 -17.44 -39.30 28.35
CA GLN A 475 -16.26 -38.52 27.98
C GLN A 475 -16.62 -37.54 26.85
N ALA A 476 -16.33 -36.26 27.05
CA ALA A 476 -16.53 -35.21 26.05
C ALA A 476 -15.17 -34.68 25.58
N HIS A 477 -14.91 -34.77 24.28
CA HIS A 477 -13.70 -34.19 23.68
C HIS A 477 -13.95 -32.75 23.27
N VAL A 478 -13.43 -31.79 24.03
CA VAL A 478 -13.54 -30.36 23.77
C VAL A 478 -12.42 -29.96 22.81
N HIS A 479 -12.81 -29.51 21.62
CA HIS A 479 -11.89 -29.10 20.56
C HIS A 479 -11.51 -27.62 20.69
N ASP A 480 -12.51 -26.74 20.78
CA ASP A 480 -12.34 -25.28 20.83
C ASP A 480 -13.16 -24.64 21.95
N PHE A 481 -12.68 -23.50 22.44
CA PHE A 481 -13.35 -22.65 23.43
C PHE A 481 -13.17 -21.17 23.08
N ASN A 482 -14.21 -20.33 23.26
CA ASN A 482 -14.15 -18.87 23.05
C ASN A 482 -14.93 -18.03 24.08
N TYR A 483 -15.06 -18.50 25.34
CA TYR A 483 -15.80 -17.88 26.45
C TYR A 483 -17.33 -17.86 26.36
N ASP A 484 -17.89 -17.69 25.16
CA ASP A 484 -19.35 -17.76 24.96
C ASP A 484 -19.77 -19.14 24.44
N TYR A 485 -18.88 -19.83 23.73
CA TYR A 485 -19.13 -21.14 23.16
C TYR A 485 -17.95 -22.10 23.35
N PHE A 486 -18.25 -23.40 23.25
CA PHE A 486 -17.25 -24.46 23.11
C PHE A 486 -17.75 -25.55 22.16
N MET A 487 -16.81 -26.18 21.46
CA MET A 487 -17.10 -27.25 20.50
C MET A 487 -16.71 -28.60 21.08
N VAL A 488 -17.64 -29.55 21.00
CA VAL A 488 -17.43 -30.94 21.45
C VAL A 488 -17.61 -31.90 20.29
N HIS A 489 -16.70 -32.85 20.13
CA HIS A 489 -16.83 -33.93 19.16
C HIS A 489 -17.53 -35.14 19.78
N GLY A 490 -18.43 -35.78 19.02
CA GLY A 490 -19.07 -37.04 19.40
C GLY A 490 -20.19 -36.96 20.44
N PHE A 491 -20.60 -35.75 20.84
CA PHE A 491 -21.66 -35.53 21.85
C PHE A 491 -22.81 -34.72 21.25
N THR A 492 -24.06 -35.21 21.34
CA THR A 492 -25.24 -34.61 20.69
C THR A 492 -26.36 -34.17 21.64
N ASN A 493 -26.16 -34.34 22.95
CA ASN A 493 -27.12 -33.99 24.00
C ASN A 493 -27.46 -32.50 23.98
N ASP A 494 -28.66 -32.14 24.44
CA ASP A 494 -29.10 -30.73 24.45
C ASP A 494 -28.45 -29.90 25.57
N LEU A 495 -28.04 -30.57 26.65
CA LEU A 495 -27.26 -29.99 27.75
C LEU A 495 -26.01 -30.85 27.97
N VAL A 496 -24.90 -30.20 28.27
CA VAL A 496 -23.65 -30.87 28.65
C VAL A 496 -23.02 -30.14 29.83
N THR A 497 -22.62 -30.89 30.85
CA THR A 497 -21.84 -30.39 31.98
C THR A 497 -20.50 -31.10 31.98
N ILE A 498 -19.44 -30.33 31.80
CA ILE A 498 -18.05 -30.81 31.72
C ILE A 498 -17.32 -30.43 33.01
N ASP A 499 -16.69 -31.39 33.67
CA ASP A 499 -15.87 -31.13 34.84
C ASP A 499 -14.48 -30.63 34.40
N LEU A 500 -14.20 -29.35 34.60
CA LEU A 500 -12.89 -28.74 34.30
C LEU A 500 -11.88 -28.99 35.42
N SER A 501 -12.36 -29.06 36.66
CA SER A 501 -11.62 -29.46 37.86
C SER A 501 -12.61 -29.90 38.95
N GLU A 502 -12.14 -30.36 40.10
CA GLU A 502 -12.99 -30.73 41.25
C GLU A 502 -13.92 -29.58 41.72
N LYS A 503 -13.59 -28.32 41.38
CA LYS A 503 -14.30 -27.12 41.83
C LYS A 503 -14.91 -26.29 40.70
N LEU A 504 -14.71 -26.67 39.43
CA LEU A 504 -15.16 -25.88 38.28
C LEU A 504 -15.83 -26.76 37.24
N LYS A 505 -17.05 -26.38 36.87
CA LYS A 505 -17.87 -27.06 35.86
C LYS A 505 -18.14 -26.11 34.71
N LEU A 506 -18.12 -26.62 33.48
CA LEU A 506 -18.49 -25.89 32.28
C LEU A 506 -19.83 -26.42 31.80
N GLU A 507 -20.85 -25.56 31.87
CA GLU A 507 -22.22 -25.91 31.48
C GLU A 507 -22.56 -25.30 30.13
N GLY A 508 -22.98 -26.15 29.19
CA GLY A 508 -23.32 -25.75 27.84
C GLY A 508 -24.71 -26.20 27.42
N LYS A 509 -25.45 -25.30 26.77
CA LYS A 509 -26.68 -25.61 26.04
C LYS A 509 -26.37 -25.71 24.55
N LYS A 510 -26.84 -26.76 23.91
CA LYS A 510 -26.63 -27.00 22.49
C LYS A 510 -27.15 -25.81 21.67
N PHE A 511 -26.28 -25.28 20.83
CA PHE A 511 -26.59 -24.16 19.95
C PHE A 511 -26.75 -24.63 18.50
N LYS A 512 -25.78 -25.37 17.97
CA LYS A 512 -25.79 -25.84 16.58
C LYS A 512 -24.94 -27.09 16.36
N ASN A 513 -25.40 -27.99 15.49
CA ASN A 513 -24.54 -29.05 14.96
C ASN A 513 -23.75 -28.55 13.74
N THR A 514 -22.45 -28.79 13.75
CA THR A 514 -21.54 -28.54 12.62
C THR A 514 -21.09 -29.88 12.05
N GLY A 515 -20.62 -29.91 10.80
CA GLY A 515 -20.13 -31.15 10.17
C GLY A 515 -18.95 -31.81 10.90
N LYS A 516 -18.33 -31.10 11.86
CA LYS A 516 -17.16 -31.56 12.63
C LYS A 516 -17.48 -31.84 14.12
N GLY A 517 -18.63 -31.41 14.63
CA GLY A 517 -19.00 -31.55 16.04
C GLY A 517 -20.20 -30.70 16.46
N THR A 518 -20.55 -30.73 17.73
CA THR A 518 -21.67 -29.96 18.30
C THR A 518 -21.14 -28.71 19.01
N LEU A 519 -21.70 -27.55 18.67
CA LEU A 519 -21.42 -26.27 19.29
C LEU A 519 -22.40 -26.02 20.45
N TYR A 520 -21.85 -25.76 21.63
CA TYR A 520 -22.61 -25.44 22.84
C TYR A 520 -22.37 -23.98 23.24
N GLN A 521 -23.43 -23.29 23.61
CA GLN A 521 -23.40 -21.97 24.25
C GLN A 521 -23.23 -22.14 25.75
N ILE A 522 -22.30 -21.42 26.34
CA ILE A 522 -21.97 -21.50 27.77
C ILE A 522 -23.06 -20.79 28.57
N VAL A 523 -23.59 -21.48 29.59
CA VAL A 523 -24.67 -20.96 30.45
C VAL A 523 -24.09 -20.30 31.70
N ASN A 524 -23.06 -20.89 32.30
CA ASN A 524 -22.44 -20.39 33.53
C ASN A 524 -21.20 -19.49 33.28
N GLY A 525 -21.23 -18.70 32.19
CA GLY A 525 -20.09 -17.92 31.73
C GLY A 525 -19.62 -16.85 32.74
N ASP A 526 -20.55 -16.14 33.38
CA ASP A 526 -20.22 -15.12 34.38
C ASP A 526 -19.55 -15.69 35.62
N GLU A 527 -20.01 -16.86 36.09
CA GLU A 527 -19.43 -17.57 37.23
C GLU A 527 -18.00 -18.01 36.95
N LEU A 528 -17.77 -18.57 35.76
CA LEU A 528 -16.44 -18.99 35.31
C LEU A 528 -15.48 -17.81 35.22
N ARG A 529 -15.90 -16.69 34.61
CA ARG A 529 -15.06 -15.49 34.43
C ARG A 529 -14.64 -14.83 35.74
N ASN A 530 -15.51 -14.85 36.75
CA ASN A 530 -15.21 -14.28 38.05
C ASN A 530 -14.40 -15.21 38.96
N ASN A 531 -14.17 -16.46 38.56
CA ASN A 531 -13.42 -17.42 39.35
C ASN A 531 -11.90 -17.35 39.07
N PRO A 532 -11.06 -17.08 40.09
CA PRO A 532 -9.61 -16.92 39.90
C PRO A 532 -8.93 -18.20 39.38
N TYR A 533 -9.47 -19.39 39.68
CA TYR A 533 -8.91 -20.67 39.22
C TYR A 533 -9.17 -20.91 37.72
N PHE A 534 -10.19 -20.29 37.15
CA PHE A 534 -10.52 -20.45 35.73
C PHE A 534 -9.42 -19.86 34.82
N ASN A 535 -8.83 -18.73 35.23
CA ASN A 535 -7.72 -18.13 34.50
C ASN A 535 -6.51 -19.07 34.38
N ALA A 536 -6.20 -19.84 35.43
CA ALA A 536 -5.12 -20.82 35.42
C ALA A 536 -5.38 -22.00 34.47
N ILE A 537 -6.64 -22.45 34.36
CA ILE A 537 -7.05 -23.48 33.41
C ILE A 537 -6.84 -22.99 31.97
N ILE A 538 -7.29 -21.78 31.67
CA ILE A 538 -7.08 -21.16 30.36
C ILE A 538 -5.58 -21.01 30.03
N GLN A 539 -4.76 -20.56 30.98
CA GLN A 539 -3.30 -20.49 30.79
C GLN A 539 -2.72 -21.87 30.46
N THR A 540 -3.20 -22.93 31.11
CA THR A 540 -2.75 -24.30 30.85
C THR A 540 -3.08 -24.73 29.42
N TRP A 541 -4.28 -24.43 28.93
CA TRP A 541 -4.68 -24.71 27.54
C TRP A 541 -3.80 -23.96 26.53
N VAL A 542 -3.57 -22.66 26.78
CA VAL A 542 -2.70 -21.82 25.95
C VAL A 542 -1.27 -22.35 25.87
N ILE A 543 -0.67 -22.70 27.02
CA ILE A 543 0.70 -23.22 27.08
C ILE A 543 0.80 -24.54 26.31
N ARG A 544 -0.19 -25.43 26.46
CA ARG A 544 -0.23 -26.71 25.77
C ARG A 544 -0.35 -26.53 24.25
N GLU A 545 -1.25 -25.66 23.79
CA GLU A 545 -1.40 -25.34 22.37
C GLU A 545 -0.07 -24.85 21.78
N LYS A 546 0.60 -23.91 22.47
CA LYS A 546 1.92 -23.40 22.07
C LYS A 546 2.96 -24.51 21.99
N GLY A 547 3.02 -25.41 22.98
CA GLY A 547 3.92 -26.57 22.99
C GLY A 547 3.70 -27.56 21.84
N LEU A 548 2.44 -27.79 21.45
CA LEU A 548 2.07 -28.65 20.32
C LEU A 548 2.45 -28.03 18.97
N LYS A 549 2.29 -26.72 18.79
CA LYS A 549 2.69 -26.00 17.55
C LYS A 549 4.20 -25.97 17.33
N VAL A 550 5.01 -25.91 18.40
CA VAL A 550 6.48 -26.00 18.29
C VAL A 550 6.91 -27.38 17.78
N LYS A 551 6.27 -28.46 18.24
CA LYS A 551 6.52 -29.83 17.75
C LYS A 551 6.04 -30.05 16.30
N SER A 552 4.94 -29.42 15.88
CA SER A 552 4.42 -29.58 14.50
C SER A 552 5.15 -28.75 13.45
N LYS A 553 5.84 -27.65 13.82
CA LYS A 553 6.68 -26.87 12.88
C LYS A 553 7.89 -27.67 12.35
N SER A 554 8.30 -28.79 12.96
CA SER A 554 9.28 -29.72 12.37
C SER A 554 8.70 -30.63 11.27
N ARG A 555 7.38 -30.61 11.06
CA ARG A 555 6.64 -31.36 10.06
C ARG A 555 5.49 -30.50 9.49
N LYS A 556 5.76 -29.53 8.62
CA LYS A 556 4.66 -28.87 7.89
C LYS A 556 4.53 -29.40 6.46
N ARG A 557 3.34 -29.94 6.16
CA ARG A 557 2.54 -29.61 4.96
C ARG A 557 1.06 -29.95 5.23
N GLY A 558 0.18 -28.96 5.05
CA GLY A 558 -1.27 -29.15 4.92
C GLY A 558 -2.11 -28.80 6.15
N GLY A 559 -3.16 -28.00 5.96
CA GLY A 559 -4.24 -27.79 6.94
C GLY A 559 -4.82 -26.37 6.93
N PHE A 560 -5.90 -26.17 6.18
CA PHE A 560 -6.76 -24.98 6.20
C PHE A 560 -7.84 -25.14 7.27
N ASP A 561 -7.98 -24.20 8.20
CA ASP A 561 -9.04 -24.17 9.22
C ASP A 561 -10.05 -23.05 8.92
N GLY A 562 -11.14 -23.44 8.26
CA GLY A 562 -12.39 -22.67 8.15
C GLY A 562 -13.49 -23.29 9.01
N GLU A 563 -14.45 -22.45 9.40
CA GLU A 563 -15.74 -22.73 10.10
C GLU A 563 -15.81 -22.28 11.56
N PHE A 564 -16.10 -20.99 11.73
CA PHE A 564 -16.82 -20.36 12.85
C PHE A 564 -17.19 -18.96 12.33
N ASN A 565 -18.39 -18.83 11.77
CA ASN A 565 -19.03 -17.54 11.43
C ASN A 565 -20.19 -17.37 12.42
N GLU A 566 -20.02 -16.45 13.36
CA GLU A 566 -21.13 -15.97 14.19
C GLU A 566 -21.88 -14.89 13.38
N MET A 567 -23.17 -15.17 13.11
CA MET A 567 -24.24 -14.31 12.58
C MET A 567 -24.12 -13.71 11.16
N GLU A 568 -24.79 -14.37 10.20
CA GLU A 568 -25.85 -13.71 9.39
C GLU A 568 -27.19 -13.99 10.09
N THR A 569 -28.12 -13.03 10.08
CA THR A 569 -29.37 -12.89 10.87
C THR A 569 -29.13 -12.33 12.28
N ILE A 570 -29.50 -11.09 12.64
CA ILE A 570 -30.53 -10.13 12.18
C ILE A 570 -29.89 -8.76 11.92
#